data_AF-A0A355BF62-F1
#
_entry.id   AF-A0A355BF62-F1
#
_cell.length_a   1.000
_cell.length_b   1.000
_cell.length_c   1.000
_cell.angle_alpha   90.00
_cell.angle_beta   90.00
_cell.angle_gamma   90.00
#
_symmetry.space_group_name_H-M   'P 1'
#
loop_
_entity.id
_entity.type
_entity.pdbx_description
1 polymer ?
#
loop_
_entity_poly.entity_id
_entity_poly.type
_entity_poly.pdbx_seq_one_letter_code
_entity_poly.pdbx_strand_id
1 'polypeptide(L)'
;MEQSALMEVGNILSSSYLGALSRFTGLNFQLSVPALATDMAGAILDIALMQLGSYSDQALVIKNSLREGDESVEANFLLLPDPELLQRIFQALG
;
A
#
# COMPACT_ATOMS: atom_id res chain seq x y z
N MET A 1 16.09 15.11 7.19
CA MET A 1 16.52 13.71 7.33
C MET A 1 15.34 12.79 7.62
N GLU A 2 14.43 13.16 8.52
CA GLU A 2 13.25 12.37 8.88
C GLU A 2 12.31 12.06 7.69
N GLN A 3 12.01 13.03 6.84
CA GLN A 3 11.18 12.82 5.64
C GLN A 3 11.78 11.79 4.68
N SER A 4 13.09 11.80 4.46
CA SER A 4 13.75 10.81 3.62
C SER A 4 13.74 9.42 4.25
N ALA A 5 13.87 9.33 5.58
CA ALA A 5 13.75 8.05 6.29
C ALA A 5 12.33 7.47 6.16
N LEU A 6 11.28 8.29 6.32
CA LEU A 6 9.90 7.85 6.12
C LEU A 6 9.64 7.39 4.68
N MET A 7 10.18 8.11 3.70
CA MET A 7 10.11 7.72 2.28
C MET A 7 10.80 6.39 2.03
N GLU A 8 11.97 6.15 2.64
CA GLU A 8 12.70 4.89 2.51
C GLU A 8 11.95 3.73 3.17
N VAL A 9 11.40 3.93 4.36
CA VAL A 9 10.54 2.94 5.03
C VAL A 9 9.32 2.62 4.15
N GLY A 10 8.67 3.64 3.58
CA GLY A 10 7.57 3.44 2.65
C GLY A 10 7.97 2.65 1.40
N ASN A 11 9.15 2.93 0.84
CA ASN A 11 9.70 2.23 -0.31
C ASN A 11 10.01 0.75 0.00
N ILE A 12 10.66 0.47 1.13
CA ILE A 12 11.00 -0.90 1.58
C ILE A 12 9.73 -1.71 1.82
N LEU A 13 8.74 -1.15 2.52
CA LEU A 13 7.48 -1.83 2.81
C LEU A 13 6.70 -2.11 1.51
N SER A 14 6.54 -1.09 0.66
CA SER A 14 5.77 -1.23 -0.58
C SER A 14 6.42 -2.23 -1.54
N SER A 15 7.75 -2.18 -1.71
CA SER A 15 8.47 -3.15 -2.55
C SER A 15 8.39 -4.57 -2.01
N SER A 16 8.47 -4.76 -0.69
CA SER A 16 8.31 -6.08 -0.06
C SER A 16 6.90 -6.64 -0.27
N TYR A 17 5.87 -5.81 -0.11
CA TYR A 17 4.48 -6.18 -0.35
C TYR A 17 4.21 -6.55 -1.80
N LEU A 18 4.59 -5.69 -2.74
CA LEU A 18 4.40 -5.95 -4.18
C LEU A 18 5.24 -7.14 -4.65
N GLY A 19 6.44 -7.34 -4.11
CA GLY A 19 7.27 -8.50 -4.41
C GLY A 19 6.62 -9.82 -3.96
N ALA A 20 6.06 -9.85 -2.74
CA ALA A 20 5.32 -11.01 -2.25
C ALA A 20 4.05 -11.27 -3.08
N LEU A 21 3.28 -10.21 -3.39
CA LEU A 21 2.07 -10.30 -4.20
C LEU A 21 2.39 -10.79 -5.61
N SER A 22 3.46 -10.27 -6.22
CA SER A 22 3.98 -10.74 -7.51
C SER A 22 4.31 -12.22 -7.48
N ARG A 23 4.99 -12.69 -6.43
CA ARG A 23 5.35 -14.10 -6.28
C ARG A 23 4.15 -15.01 -6.12
N PHE A 24 3.11 -14.59 -5.39
CA PHE A 24 1.91 -15.39 -5.18
C PHE A 24 0.97 -15.40 -6.38
N THR A 25 0.89 -14.28 -7.12
CA THR A 25 -0.06 -14.13 -8.23
C THR A 25 0.56 -14.36 -9.61
N GLY A 26 1.89 -14.36 -9.72
CA GLY A 26 2.59 -14.34 -11.02
C GLY A 26 2.43 -13.02 -11.79
N LEU A 27 1.75 -12.02 -11.23
CA LEU A 27 1.57 -10.71 -11.85
C LEU A 27 2.83 -9.85 -11.66
N ASN A 28 3.15 -9.02 -12.63
CA ASN A 28 4.27 -8.08 -12.53
C ASN A 28 3.78 -6.72 -12.04
N PHE A 29 4.30 -6.28 -10.89
CA PHE A 29 3.99 -4.98 -10.30
C PHE A 29 5.20 -4.08 -10.37
N GLN A 30 5.03 -2.85 -10.86
CA GLN A 30 6.08 -1.83 -10.86
C GLN A 30 5.75 -0.73 -9.87
N LEU A 31 6.69 -0.45 -8.96
CA LEU A 31 6.56 0.63 -7.99
C LEU A 31 7.05 1.94 -8.61
N SER A 32 6.24 2.99 -8.52
CA SER A 32 6.67 4.36 -8.82
C SER A 32 7.48 4.93 -7.64
N VAL A 33 8.06 6.12 -7.82
CA VAL A 33 8.71 6.83 -6.71
C VAL A 33 7.64 7.17 -5.66
N PRO A 34 7.85 6.85 -4.37
CA PRO A 34 6.88 7.17 -3.33
C PRO A 34 6.69 8.68 -3.19
N ALA A 35 5.53 9.06 -2.66
CA ALA A 35 5.24 10.43 -2.25
C ALA A 35 4.92 10.44 -0.75
N LEU A 36 5.28 11.52 -0.06
CA LEU A 36 4.97 11.71 1.36
C LEU A 36 4.00 12.89 1.51
N ALA A 37 2.94 12.67 2.27
CA ALA A 37 2.04 13.70 2.75
C ALA A 37 1.80 13.53 4.25
N THR A 38 1.71 14.64 4.97
CA THR A 38 1.42 14.66 6.41
C THR A 38 0.25 15.61 6.65
N ASP A 39 -0.89 15.05 7.01
CA ASP A 39 -2.14 15.77 7.27
C ASP A 39 -3.05 14.89 8.15
N MET A 40 -4.24 15.39 8.50
CA MET A 40 -5.31 14.56 9.03
C MET A 40 -5.60 13.40 8.08
N ALA A 41 -5.76 12.20 8.64
CA ALA A 41 -5.94 10.98 7.85
C ALA A 41 -7.10 11.09 6.81
N GLY A 42 -8.20 11.77 7.17
CA GLY A 42 -9.31 12.03 6.26
C GLY A 42 -8.91 12.83 5.02
N ALA A 43 -8.11 13.89 5.19
CA ALA A 43 -7.67 14.73 4.06
C ALA A 43 -6.75 13.96 3.10
N ILE A 44 -5.84 13.12 3.63
CA ILE A 44 -4.98 12.26 2.81
C ILE A 44 -5.81 11.22 2.04
N LEU A 45 -6.78 10.59 2.72
CA LEU A 45 -7.66 9.60 2.10
C LEU A 45 -8.54 10.23 1.03
N ASP A 46 -9.09 11.43 1.27
CA ASP A 46 -9.90 12.15 0.27
C ASP A 46 -9.09 12.41 -1.01
N ILE A 47 -7.83 12.83 -0.90
CA ILE A 47 -6.94 13.03 -2.06
C ILE A 47 -6.71 11.71 -2.81
N ALA A 48 -6.39 10.63 -2.09
CA ALA A 48 -6.17 9.32 -2.71
C ALA A 48 -7.43 8.79 -3.40
N LEU A 49 -8.58 8.91 -2.74
CA LEU A 49 -9.87 8.47 -3.26
C LEU A 49 -10.34 9.34 -4.42
N MET A 50 -10.07 10.65 -4.44
CA MET A 50 -10.37 11.51 -5.59
C MET A 50 -9.61 11.08 -6.85
N GLN A 51 -8.37 10.62 -6.71
CA GLN A 51 -7.58 10.11 -7.84
C GLN A 51 -8.09 8.75 -8.34
N LEU A 52 -8.69 7.96 -7.45
CA LEU A 52 -9.21 6.60 -7.72
C LEU A 52 -10.72 6.55 -7.95
N GLY A 53 -11.42 7.68 -7.78
CA GLY A 53 -12.84 7.83 -7.50
C GLY A 53 -13.81 7.43 -8.59
N SER A 54 -13.30 6.84 -9.67
CA SER A 54 -14.13 6.28 -10.75
C SER A 54 -14.06 4.75 -10.83
N TYR A 55 -13.24 4.08 -10.01
CA TYR A 55 -12.84 2.71 -10.32
C TYR A 55 -13.31 1.65 -9.31
N SER A 56 -13.22 1.77 -7.98
CA SER A 56 -13.50 0.63 -7.07
C SER A 56 -14.14 1.00 -5.72
N ASP A 57 -15.17 0.24 -5.29
CA ASP A 57 -15.75 0.28 -3.92
C ASP A 57 -14.98 -0.59 -2.91
N GLN A 58 -13.89 -1.24 -3.34
CA GLN A 58 -13.15 -2.21 -2.54
C GLN A 58 -11.71 -1.78 -2.31
N ALA A 59 -11.30 -1.83 -1.04
CA ALA A 59 -9.95 -1.57 -0.58
C ALA A 59 -9.44 -2.79 0.20
N LEU A 60 -8.18 -3.17 -0.04
CA LEU A 60 -7.50 -4.15 0.79
C LEU A 60 -6.72 -3.40 1.88
N VAL A 61 -7.11 -3.61 3.14
CA VAL A 61 -6.47 -3.03 4.31
C VAL A 61 -5.61 -4.08 4.99
N ILE A 62 -4.33 -3.81 5.11
CA ILE A 62 -3.37 -4.69 5.77
C ILE A 62 -2.84 -4.00 7.02
N LYS A 63 -3.13 -4.57 8.19
CA LYS A 63 -2.64 -4.08 9.48
C LYS A 63 -1.27 -4.67 9.77
N ASN A 64 -0.33 -3.82 10.09
CA ASN A 64 1.07 -4.15 10.33
C ASN A 64 1.47 -3.73 11.73
N SER A 65 2.20 -4.59 12.42
CA SER A 65 2.87 -4.26 13.69
C SER A 65 4.37 -4.33 13.45
N LEU A 66 5.02 -3.18 13.32
CA LEU A 66 6.48 -3.09 13.22
C LEU A 66 7.05 -3.13 14.64
N ARG A 67 8.05 -3.98 14.88
CA ARG A 67 8.60 -4.20 16.23
C ARG A 67 10.11 -4.06 16.26
N GLU A 68 10.62 -3.40 17.28
CA GLU A 68 12.04 -3.30 17.61
C GLU A 68 12.21 -3.50 19.12
N GLY A 69 12.70 -4.68 19.53
CA GLY A 69 12.72 -5.06 20.94
C GLY A 69 11.32 -5.06 21.55
N ASP A 70 11.13 -4.25 22.60
CA ASP A 70 9.85 -4.08 23.30
C ASP A 70 8.99 -2.94 22.70
N GLU A 71 9.51 -2.17 21.74
CA GLU A 71 8.76 -1.11 21.06
C GLU A 71 7.97 -1.67 19.88
N SER A 72 6.76 -1.15 19.68
CA SER A 72 5.93 -1.50 18.52
C SER A 72 5.23 -0.28 17.93
N VAL A 73 5.25 -0.19 16.61
CA VAL A 73 4.51 0.79 15.83
C VAL A 73 3.46 0.07 14.99
N GLU A 74 2.20 0.44 15.17
CA GLU A 74 1.11 -0.02 14.31
C GLU A 74 1.06 0.83 13.04
N ALA A 75 1.00 0.16 11.90
CA ALA A 75 0.89 0.79 10.59
C ALA A 75 -0.19 0.12 9.76
N ASN A 76 -0.84 0.90 8.90
CA ASN A 76 -1.82 0.36 7.95
C ASN A 76 -1.27 0.54 6.54
N PHE A 77 -1.28 -0.54 5.76
CA PHE A 77 -1.04 -0.50 4.33
C PHE A 77 -2.38 -0.62 3.61
N LEU A 78 -2.68 0.34 2.75
CA LEU A 78 -3.91 0.41 1.98
C LEU A 78 -3.58 0.15 0.53
N LEU A 79 -4.11 -0.94 -0.02
CA LEU A 79 -4.07 -1.20 -1.44
C LEU A 79 -5.45 -0.86 -2.02
N LEU A 80 -5.46 0.07 -2.97
CA LEU A 80 -6.65 0.55 -3.66
C LEU A 80 -6.54 0.21 -5.15
N PRO A 81 -6.75 -1.06 -5.53
CA PRO A 81 -6.65 -1.48 -6.91
C PRO A 81 -7.89 -1.05 -7.69
N ASP A 82 -7.75 -0.87 -9.01
CA ASP A 82 -8.89 -0.91 -9.90
C ASP A 82 -9.57 -2.30 -9.82
N PRO A 83 -10.89 -2.42 -10.07
CA PRO A 83 -11.60 -3.69 -9.89
C PRO A 83 -11.09 -4.79 -10.79
N GLU A 84 -10.59 -4.45 -11.97
CA GLU A 84 -10.06 -5.42 -12.92
C GLU A 84 -8.77 -6.05 -12.36
N LEU A 85 -7.86 -5.24 -11.81
CA LEU A 85 -6.67 -5.72 -11.12
C LEU A 85 -7.03 -6.57 -9.90
N LEU A 86 -8.01 -6.15 -9.10
CA LEU A 86 -8.43 -6.92 -7.92
C LEU A 86 -8.97 -8.31 -8.29
N GLN A 87 -9.80 -8.38 -9.34
CA GLN A 87 -10.30 -9.65 -9.86
C GLN A 87 -9.14 -10.54 -10.35
N ARG A 88 -8.16 -9.99 -11.07
CA ARG A 88 -6.98 -10.73 -11.52
C ARG A 88 -6.15 -11.26 -10.36
N ILE A 89 -5.99 -10.47 -9.30
CA ILE A 89 -5.29 -10.91 -8.07
C ILE A 89 -6.00 -12.11 -7.46
N PHE A 90 -7.33 -12.04 -7.26
CA PHE A 90 -8.07 -13.16 -6.67
C PHE A 90 -8.08 -14.41 -7.55
N GLN A 91 -8.26 -14.26 -8.87
CA GLN A 91 -8.19 -15.38 -9.82
C GLN A 91 -6.84 -16.09 -9.77
N ALA A 92 -5.75 -15.36 -9.60
CA ALA A 92 -4.42 -15.93 -9.51
C ALA A 92 -4.15 -16.68 -8.19
N LEU A 93 -4.89 -16.33 -7.12
CA LEU A 93 -4.75 -16.96 -5.80
C LEU A 93 -5.64 -18.22 -5.63
N GLY A 94 -6.60 -18.43 -6.52
CA GLY A 94 -7.53 -19.57 -6.50
C GLY A 94 -8.90 -19.21 -5.93
#